data_AF-A0A6G3ZEY3-F1
#
_entry.id   AF-A0A6G3ZEY3-F1
#
_cell.length_a   1.000
_cell.length_b   1.000
_cell.length_c   1.000
_cell.angle_alpha   90.00
_cell.angle_beta   90.00
_cell.angle_gamma   90.00
#
_symmetry.space_group_name_H-M   'P 1'
#
loop_
_entity.id
_entity.type
_entity.pdbx_description
1 polymer ?
#
loop_
_entity_poly.entity_id
_entity_poly.type
_entity_poly.pdbx_seq_one_letter_code
_entity_poly.pdbx_strand_id
1 'polypeptide(L)'
;VDTKTKKQLFIQGPFEEGTNNIGEFLAIVHGLAFLKQHNSDRIIYTDSKTAMSWVRKKMCNSKLERNEKNKALFELVDRAVKWLETNNYSTTIVKWETKAWGEIPADFGRK
;
A
#
# COMPACT_ATOMS: atom_id res chain seq x y z
N VAL A 1 2.88 -2.05 9.49
CA VAL A 1 3.16 -2.39 10.91
C VAL A 1 1.92 -2.13 11.75
N ASP A 2 1.81 -2.73 12.93
CA ASP A 2 0.82 -2.34 13.94
C ASP A 2 1.27 -1.05 14.65
N THR A 3 0.41 -0.02 14.71
CA THR A 3 0.82 1.32 15.18
C THR A 3 1.13 1.37 16.69
N LYS A 4 0.50 0.50 17.49
CA LYS A 4 0.67 0.44 18.95
C LYS A 4 1.89 -0.38 19.34
N THR A 5 2.05 -1.55 18.75
CA THR A 5 3.10 -2.52 19.11
C THR A 5 4.35 -2.40 18.24
N LYS A 6 4.29 -1.63 17.14
CA LYS A 6 5.33 -1.55 16.10
C LYS A 6 5.63 -2.89 15.41
N LYS A 7 4.83 -3.94 15.66
CA LYS A 7 5.03 -5.25 15.04
C LYS A 7 4.88 -5.16 13.52
N GLN A 8 5.87 -5.66 12.79
CA GLN A 8 5.78 -5.84 11.35
C GLN A 8 4.81 -6.99 11.03
N LEU A 9 3.75 -6.68 10.27
CA LEU A 9 2.72 -7.66 9.89
C LEU A 9 3.06 -8.33 8.56
N PHE A 10 3.69 -7.60 7.66
CA PHE A 10 4.23 -8.06 6.39
C PHE A 10 5.33 -7.12 5.93
N ILE A 11 6.18 -7.60 5.01
CA ILE A 11 7.18 -6.82 4.30
C ILE A 11 7.30 -7.38 2.89
N GLN A 12 7.38 -6.50 1.89
CA GLN A 12 7.60 -6.90 0.52
C GLN A 12 8.44 -5.84 -0.21
N GLY A 13 9.41 -6.30 -0.99
CA GLY A 13 10.41 -5.46 -1.63
C GLY A 13 11.79 -5.52 -0.94
N PRO A 14 12.78 -4.75 -1.42
CA PRO A 14 12.67 -3.74 -2.48
C PRO A 14 12.33 -4.35 -3.84
N PHE A 15 11.60 -3.59 -4.66
CA PHE A 15 11.31 -3.98 -6.04
C PHE A 15 12.34 -3.36 -6.97
N GLU A 16 12.85 -4.15 -7.91
CA GLU A 16 13.72 -3.64 -8.96
C GLU A 16 12.94 -2.63 -9.83
N GLU A 17 13.56 -1.48 -10.06
CA GLU A 17 12.99 -0.36 -10.83
C GLU A 17 11.57 0.08 -10.39
N GLY A 18 11.27 0.01 -9.09
CA GLY A 18 10.01 0.51 -8.52
C GLY A 18 10.02 2.00 -8.18
N THR A 19 8.82 2.59 -8.00
CA THR A 19 8.67 3.94 -7.44
C THR A 19 8.05 3.86 -6.04
N ASN A 20 8.32 4.86 -5.19
CA ASN A 20 7.74 4.93 -3.85
C ASN A 20 6.20 4.83 -3.87
N ASN A 21 5.55 5.55 -4.78
CA ASN A 21 4.09 5.56 -4.90
C ASN A 21 3.51 4.17 -5.25
N ILE A 22 4.21 3.36 -6.05
CA ILE A 22 3.78 1.99 -6.35
C ILE A 22 3.87 1.12 -5.08
N GLY A 23 4.97 1.23 -4.34
CA GLY A 23 5.15 0.50 -3.09
C GLY A 23 4.07 0.84 -2.07
N GLU A 24 3.77 2.12 -1.89
CA GLU A 24 2.71 2.60 -0.99
C GLU A 24 1.32 2.10 -1.43
N PHE A 25 1.02 2.11 -2.73
CA PHE A 25 -0.23 1.56 -3.26
C PHE A 25 -0.35 0.07 -2.97
N LEU A 26 0.69 -0.72 -3.28
CA LEU A 26 0.72 -2.15 -3.01
C LEU A 26 0.58 -2.45 -1.51
N ALA A 27 1.22 -1.66 -0.65
CA ALA A 27 1.12 -1.82 0.80
C ALA A 27 -0.31 -1.62 1.32
N ILE A 28 -1.06 -0.63 0.80
CA ILE A 28 -2.46 -0.43 1.18
C ILE A 28 -3.33 -1.59 0.71
N VAL A 29 -3.21 -2.01 -0.56
CA VAL A 29 -4.03 -3.11 -1.10
C VAL A 29 -3.73 -4.43 -0.38
N HIS A 30 -2.45 -4.70 -0.09
CA HIS A 30 -2.07 -5.86 0.71
C HIS A 30 -2.63 -5.77 2.14
N GLY A 31 -2.59 -4.59 2.76
CA GLY A 31 -3.21 -4.35 4.06
C GLY A 31 -4.72 -4.60 4.06
N LEU A 32 -5.44 -4.16 3.03
CA LEU A 32 -6.88 -4.42 2.87
C LEU A 32 -7.17 -5.93 2.76
N ALA A 33 -6.42 -6.63 1.91
CA ALA A 33 -6.55 -8.07 1.75
C ALA A 33 -6.23 -8.82 3.05
N PHE A 34 -5.17 -8.40 3.75
CA PHE A 34 -4.78 -8.96 5.03
C PHE A 34 -5.89 -8.80 6.08
N LEU A 35 -6.44 -7.60 6.25
CA LEU A 35 -7.51 -7.35 7.23
C LEU A 35 -8.78 -8.12 6.89
N LYS A 36 -9.15 -8.19 5.61
CA LYS A 36 -10.30 -8.99 5.13
C LYS A 36 -10.11 -10.48 5.45
N GLN A 37 -8.94 -11.05 5.17
CA GLN A 37 -8.64 -12.46 5.45
C GLN A 37 -8.74 -12.80 6.95
N HIS A 38 -8.45 -11.83 7.82
CA HIS A 38 -8.48 -12.01 9.27
C HIS A 38 -9.78 -11.50 9.91
N ASN A 39 -10.83 -11.16 9.12
CA ASN A 39 -12.07 -10.55 9.60
C ASN A 39 -11.84 -9.39 10.58
N SER A 40 -10.86 -8.53 10.28
CA SER A 40 -10.46 -7.43 11.16
C SER A 40 -11.11 -6.11 10.73
N ASP A 41 -11.60 -5.37 11.72
CA ASP A 41 -12.23 -4.05 11.63
C ASP A 41 -11.24 -2.88 11.81
N ARG A 42 -9.94 -3.18 11.91
CA ARG A 42 -8.89 -2.17 12.07
C ARG A 42 -8.88 -1.20 10.90
N ILE A 43 -8.42 0.02 11.15
CA ILE A 43 -8.16 1.02 10.12
C ILE A 43 -6.74 0.88 9.57
N ILE A 44 -6.53 1.40 8.35
CA ILE A 44 -5.21 1.51 7.73
C ILE A 44 -4.77 2.96 7.74
N TYR A 45 -3.55 3.22 8.22
CA TYR A 45 -2.90 4.51 8.06
C TYR A 45 -1.93 4.50 6.88
N THR A 46 -1.89 5.61 6.14
CA THR A 46 -0.88 5.89 5.11
C THR A 46 -0.60 7.38 5.08
N ASP A 47 0.64 7.78 4.88
CA ASP A 47 1.01 9.17 4.65
C ASP A 47 0.96 9.57 3.16
N SER A 48 0.61 8.64 2.26
CA SER A 48 0.57 8.87 0.82
C SER A 48 -0.83 9.19 0.28
N LYS A 49 -1.06 10.46 -0.06
CA LYS A 49 -2.29 10.88 -0.75
C LYS A 49 -2.41 10.27 -2.15
N THR A 50 -1.29 10.02 -2.82
CA THR A 50 -1.24 9.40 -4.15
C THR A 50 -1.78 7.97 -4.08
N ALA A 51 -1.24 7.15 -3.17
CA ALA A 51 -1.66 5.77 -3.00
C ALA A 51 -3.14 5.68 -2.58
N MET A 52 -3.60 6.53 -1.65
CA MET A 52 -5.02 6.63 -1.32
C MET A 52 -5.90 6.92 -2.54
N SER A 53 -5.48 7.86 -3.40
CA SER A 53 -6.23 8.18 -4.62
C SER A 53 -6.26 7.01 -5.60
N TRP A 54 -5.17 6.25 -5.72
CA TRP A 54 -5.09 5.09 -6.60
C TRP A 54 -5.98 3.93 -6.12
N VAL A 55 -6.01 3.67 -4.81
CA VAL A 55 -6.91 2.69 -4.21
C VAL A 55 -8.37 3.06 -4.45
N ARG A 56 -8.76 4.33 -4.20
CA ARG A 56 -10.12 4.83 -4.45
C ARG A 56 -10.53 4.69 -5.92
N LYS A 57 -9.61 4.95 -6.84
CA LYS A 57 -9.84 4.83 -8.29
C LYS A 57 -9.71 3.39 -8.80
N LYS A 58 -9.32 2.44 -7.94
CA LYS A 58 -8.99 1.05 -8.29
C LYS A 58 -7.98 0.95 -9.45
N MET A 59 -6.98 1.84 -9.47
CA MET A 59 -6.05 1.96 -10.59
C MET A 59 -4.70 2.50 -10.12
N CYS A 60 -3.61 1.86 -10.56
CA CYS A 60 -2.25 2.36 -10.37
C CYS A 60 -1.87 3.30 -11.53
N ASN A 61 -1.92 4.61 -11.30
CA ASN A 61 -1.64 5.62 -12.33
C ASN A 61 -0.16 6.03 -12.36
N SER A 62 0.74 5.04 -12.38
CA SER A 62 2.19 5.27 -12.46
C SER A 62 2.62 5.68 -13.87
N LYS A 63 3.65 6.52 -13.98
CA LYS A 63 4.33 6.85 -15.25
C LYS A 63 5.51 5.94 -15.56
N LEU A 64 5.85 5.02 -14.66
CA LEU A 64 6.92 4.05 -14.86
C LEU A 64 6.55 3.12 -16.03
N GLU A 65 7.42 3.06 -17.05
CA GLU A 65 7.22 2.16 -18.19
C GLU A 65 7.49 0.71 -17.78
N ARG A 66 6.67 -0.21 -18.31
CA ARG A 66 6.85 -1.64 -18.07
C ARG A 66 8.04 -2.16 -18.88
N ASN A 67 8.91 -2.93 -18.24
CA ASN A 67 10.05 -3.60 -18.86
C ASN A 67 10.32 -4.95 -18.17
N GLU A 68 11.31 -5.70 -18.65
CA GLU A 68 11.62 -7.02 -18.08
C GLU A 68 12.11 -6.98 -16.63
N LYS A 69 12.78 -5.90 -16.20
CA LYS A 69 13.30 -5.77 -14.84
C LYS A 69 12.19 -5.49 -13.82
N ASN A 70 11.20 -4.69 -14.20
CA ASN A 70 10.05 -4.37 -13.32
C ASN A 70 8.82 -5.26 -13.56
N LYS A 71 8.96 -6.33 -14.35
CA LYS A 71 7.86 -7.26 -14.64
C LYS A 71 7.19 -7.80 -13.39
N ALA A 72 7.97 -8.31 -12.43
CA ALA A 72 7.45 -8.83 -11.17
C ALA A 72 6.71 -7.78 -10.33
N LEU A 73 7.15 -6.51 -10.39
CA LEU A 73 6.46 -5.40 -9.73
C LEU A 73 5.09 -5.16 -10.37
N PHE A 74 5.02 -5.12 -11.71
CA PHE A 74 3.76 -4.87 -12.41
C PHE A 74 2.79 -6.04 -12.34
N GLU A 75 3.27 -7.29 -12.24
CA GLU A 75 2.41 -8.44 -11.93
C GLU A 75 1.69 -8.27 -10.57
N LEU A 76 2.38 -7.72 -9.57
CA LEU A 76 1.77 -7.40 -8.28
C LEU A 76 0.78 -6.24 -8.40
N VAL A 77 1.08 -5.22 -9.20
CA VAL A 77 0.16 -4.11 -9.48
C VAL A 77 -1.12 -4.62 -10.14
N ASP A 78 -1.01 -5.49 -11.13
CA ASP A 78 -2.17 -6.05 -11.84
C ASP A 78 -3.03 -6.90 -10.90
N ARG A 79 -2.40 -7.71 -10.04
CA ARG A 79 -3.10 -8.46 -8.99
C ARG A 79 -3.78 -7.54 -7.98
N ALA A 80 -3.14 -6.45 -7.58
CA ALA A 80 -3.69 -5.48 -6.64
C ALA A 80 -4.92 -4.76 -7.23
N VAL A 81 -4.84 -4.30 -8.48
CA VAL A 81 -5.96 -3.70 -9.20
C VAL A 81 -7.11 -4.71 -9.31
N LYS A 82 -6.81 -5.94 -9.76
CA LYS A 82 -7.82 -6.99 -9.86
C LYS A 82 -8.51 -7.28 -8.53
N TRP A 83 -7.74 -7.31 -7.43
CA TRP A 83 -8.30 -7.54 -6.10
C TRP A 83 -9.27 -6.42 -5.71
N LEU A 84 -8.92 -5.15 -5.95
CA LEU A 84 -9.80 -4.01 -5.66
C LEU A 84 -11.09 -4.05 -6.49
N GLU A 85 -11.04 -4.51 -7.74
CA GLU A 85 -12.21 -4.62 -8.61
C GLU A 85 -13.16 -5.74 -8.18
N THR A 86 -12.62 -6.88 -7.72
CA THR A 86 -13.41 -8.08 -7.41
C THR A 86 -13.74 -8.26 -5.93
N ASN A 87 -13.22 -7.39 -5.05
CA ASN A 87 -13.48 -7.46 -3.61
C ASN A 87 -14.14 -6.18 -3.10
N ASN A 88 -15.04 -6.37 -2.15
CA ASN A 88 -15.56 -5.30 -1.29
C ASN A 88 -14.78 -5.28 0.03
N TYR A 89 -14.60 -4.08 0.58
CA TYR A 89 -14.03 -3.85 1.90
C TYR A 89 -14.72 -2.65 2.57
N SER A 90 -14.86 -2.70 3.89
CA SER A 90 -15.36 -1.59 4.73
C SER A 90 -14.25 -0.88 5.51
N THR A 91 -13.01 -1.39 5.40
CA THR A 91 -11.83 -0.83 6.05
C THR A 91 -11.65 0.65 5.74
N THR A 92 -11.57 1.46 6.79
CA THR A 92 -11.28 2.89 6.65
C THR A 92 -9.78 3.11 6.44
N ILE A 93 -9.44 3.88 5.41
CA ILE A 93 -8.06 4.28 5.12
C ILE A 93 -7.92 5.75 5.51
N VAL A 94 -7.01 6.04 6.44
CA VAL A 94 -6.83 7.36 7.05
C VAL A 94 -5.46 7.93 6.68
N LYS A 95 -5.43 9.23 6.36
CA LYS A 95 -4.18 9.96 6.14
C LYS A 95 -3.43 10.10 7.48
N TRP A 96 -2.20 9.63 7.52
CA TRP A 96 -1.27 9.91 8.61
C TRP A 96 -0.75 11.34 8.49
N GLU A 97 -0.96 12.17 9.50
CA GLU A 97 -0.53 13.57 9.48
C GLU A 97 0.92 13.71 9.96
N THR A 98 1.87 13.45 9.06
CA THR A 98 3.32 13.44 9.34
C THR A 98 3.82 14.71 10.04
N LYS A 99 3.27 15.88 9.70
CA LYS A 99 3.63 17.16 10.35
C LYS A 99 3.26 17.22 11.83
N ALA A 100 2.15 16.58 12.21
CA ALA A 100 1.64 16.62 13.57
C ALA A 100 2.15 15.43 14.40
N TRP A 101 2.39 14.27 13.77
CA TRP A 101 2.64 13.00 14.47
C TRP A 101 4.04 12.42 14.22
N GLY A 102 4.87 13.10 13.44
CA GLY A 102 6.16 12.58 12.98
C GLY A 102 6.02 11.53 11.88
N GLU A 103 7.14 10.91 11.51
CA GLU A 103 7.18 9.87 10.48
C GLU A 103 6.26 8.69 10.83
N ILE A 104 5.62 8.12 9.80
CA ILE A 104 4.71 7.00 9.99
C ILE A 104 5.49 5.81 10.57
N PRO A 105 4.91 5.03 11.51
CA PRO A 105 5.64 3.91 12.13
C PRO A 105 6.14 2.82 11.18
N ALA A 106 5.63 2.79 9.95
CA ALA A 106 6.02 1.85 8.91
C ALA A 106 7.16 2.37 8.01
N ASP A 107 7.61 3.61 8.22
CA ASP A 107 8.68 4.21 7.44
C ASP A 107 10.01 3.47 7.65
N PHE A 108 10.78 3.31 6.58
CA PHE A 108 12.08 2.62 6.61
C PHE A 108 13.26 3.55 6.86
N GLY A 109 13.05 4.86 7.03
CA GLY A 109 14.10 5.84 7.32
C GLY A 109 15.11 6.02 6.19
N ARG A 110 14.70 5.77 4.93
CA ARG A 110 15.59 5.81 3.75
C ARG A 110 15.53 7.13 2.97
N LYS A 111 15.27 8.24 3.65
CA LYS A 111 15.22 9.58 3.04
C LYS A 111 16.59 10.24 3.00
#